data_AF-A0A937U2C0-F1
#
_entry.id   AF-A0A937U2C0-F1
#
_cell.length_a   1.000
_cell.length_b   1.000
_cell.length_c   1.000
_cell.angle_alpha   90.00
_cell.angle_beta   90.00
_cell.angle_gamma   90.00
#
_symmetry.space_group_name_H-M   'P 1'
#
loop_
_entity.id
_entity.type
_entity.pdbx_description
1 polymer ?
#
loop_
_entity_poly.entity_id
_entity_poly.type
_entity_poly.pdbx_seq_one_letter_code
_entity_poly.pdbx_strand_id
1 'polypeptide(L)'
;MSELHEELLGIAEKMELYAEEAKKENIILPLSELGKAANTVGKAWSRSWLGYHACVYYNNFEVPPPGAHFSQEWGMEKLLSGDGTIGDWCEYNNDDVVNTIHALAGNPNLDSVRELSEKAKNALDTEKHEVLSILSTTLSKKPDSFISNLKDDVEKLNCRSQSQVIKAMRPSGRVISRDSLAVTQGFHTPPHILVLSEVIALQNATSCCEKLSKIVRRAGSHLARQTRRSARSKEIGTNVFIGHGRSAVWKDVKDFIQDRLSLPWDEFNRVPVAGITNIARLSEMLDAAAIAFLVMTGEDEQADGKLQARMNVVHEAGLFQGRLGFTRAIVLIEDGCEEFSNIQGLGQIRFPKSNIKAAFEEIRQVLERERILDVDEPT
;
A
#
# COMPACT_ATOMS: atom_id res chain seq x y z
N MET A 1 -4.86 -17.10 -3.10
CA MET A 1 -4.80 -15.70 -2.59
C MET A 1 -3.93 -15.61 -1.35
N SER A 2 -3.88 -16.66 -0.50
CA SER A 2 -2.94 -16.71 0.64
C SER A 2 -1.48 -16.58 0.20
N GLU A 3 -1.04 -17.26 -0.86
CA GLU A 3 0.38 -17.24 -1.24
C GLU A 3 0.78 -15.96 -2.00
N LEU A 4 -0.06 -15.47 -2.92
CA LEU A 4 0.25 -14.29 -3.75
C LEU A 4 0.57 -13.01 -2.97
N HIS A 5 -0.05 -12.80 -1.81
CA HIS A 5 0.23 -11.60 -1.03
C HIS A 5 1.54 -11.70 -0.25
N GLU A 6 1.93 -12.91 0.16
CA GLU A 6 3.22 -13.19 0.80
C GLU A 6 4.36 -13.06 -0.22
N GLU A 7 4.17 -13.56 -1.44
CA GLU A 7 5.10 -13.37 -2.55
C GLU A 7 5.37 -11.88 -2.82
N LEU A 8 4.31 -11.07 -2.96
CA LEU A 8 4.46 -9.62 -3.14
C LEU A 8 5.22 -8.99 -1.96
N LEU A 9 4.92 -9.36 -0.71
CA LEU A 9 5.63 -8.82 0.45
C LEU A 9 7.12 -9.22 0.46
N GLY A 10 7.45 -10.45 0.09
CA GLY A 10 8.83 -10.91 -0.07
C GLY A 10 9.58 -10.16 -1.17
N ILE A 11 8.93 -9.90 -2.31
CA ILE A 11 9.50 -9.07 -3.38
C ILE A 11 9.75 -7.63 -2.86
N ALA A 12 8.81 -7.07 -2.10
CA ALA A 12 8.97 -5.73 -1.55
C ALA A 12 10.16 -5.64 -0.60
N GLU A 13 10.36 -6.62 0.29
CA GLU A 13 11.51 -6.69 1.18
C GLU A 13 12.83 -6.83 0.41
N LYS A 14 12.87 -7.72 -0.59
CA LYS A 14 14.04 -7.89 -1.46
C LYS A 14 14.42 -6.58 -2.17
N MET A 15 13.43 -5.86 -2.71
CA MET A 15 13.67 -4.57 -3.39
C MET A 15 14.11 -3.47 -2.42
N GLU A 16 13.62 -3.48 -1.18
CA GLU A 16 14.02 -2.52 -0.14
C GLU A 16 15.49 -2.67 0.28
N LEU A 17 16.03 -3.90 0.28
CA LEU A 17 17.46 -4.13 0.56
C LEU A 17 18.38 -3.33 -0.38
N TYR A 18 18.05 -3.22 -1.67
CA TYR A 18 18.83 -2.41 -2.62
C TYR A 18 18.76 -0.92 -2.30
N ALA A 19 17.62 -0.44 -1.82
CA ALA A 19 17.45 0.96 -1.41
C ALA A 19 18.22 1.27 -0.12
N GLU A 20 18.25 0.34 0.84
CA GLU A 20 19.06 0.48 2.06
C GLU A 20 20.56 0.39 1.78
N GLU A 21 20.99 -0.52 0.89
CA GLU A 21 22.39 -0.58 0.46
C GLU A 21 22.83 0.73 -0.21
N ALA A 22 21.95 1.35 -1.00
CA ALA A 22 22.23 2.62 -1.67
C ALA A 22 22.42 3.81 -0.71
N LYS A 23 21.93 3.71 0.53
CA LYS A 23 22.08 4.74 1.55
C LYS A 23 23.40 4.63 2.31
N LYS A 24 24.13 3.53 2.17
CA LYS A 24 25.42 3.37 2.85
C LYS A 24 26.42 4.42 2.38
N GLU A 25 27.24 4.86 3.32
CA GLU A 25 28.19 5.96 3.13
C GLU A 25 29.12 5.74 1.93
N ASN A 26 29.63 4.52 1.78
CA ASN A 26 30.51 4.09 0.69
C ASN A 26 29.83 4.08 -0.70
N ILE A 27 28.51 4.23 -0.77
CA ILE A 27 27.74 4.33 -2.02
C ILE A 27 27.30 5.77 -2.27
N ILE A 28 26.73 6.42 -1.26
CA ILE A 28 26.12 7.74 -1.42
C ILE A 28 27.16 8.87 -1.49
N LEU A 29 28.26 8.81 -0.73
CA LEU A 29 29.26 9.87 -0.72
C LEU A 29 29.98 10.01 -2.07
N PRO A 30 30.50 8.93 -2.70
CA PRO A 30 31.15 9.02 -4.01
C PRO A 30 30.29 9.73 -5.07
N LEU A 31 28.99 9.37 -5.13
CA LEU A 31 28.04 9.95 -6.06
C LEU A 31 27.69 11.40 -5.72
N SER A 32 27.56 11.72 -4.43
CA SER A 32 27.26 13.07 -3.96
C SER A 32 28.40 14.04 -4.30
N GLU A 33 29.64 13.66 -4.01
CA GLU A 33 30.81 14.50 -4.28
C GLU A 33 31.04 14.68 -5.78
N LEU A 34 30.91 13.61 -6.57
CA LEU A 34 31.01 13.70 -8.02
C LEU A 34 29.92 14.58 -8.63
N GLY A 35 28.68 14.44 -8.16
CA GLY A 35 27.57 15.29 -8.58
C GLY A 35 27.75 16.76 -8.19
N LYS A 36 28.26 17.05 -6.99
CA LYS A 36 28.58 18.42 -6.55
C LYS A 36 29.69 19.05 -7.39
N ALA A 37 30.75 18.30 -7.67
CA ALA A 37 31.86 18.75 -8.50
C ALA A 37 31.40 19.06 -9.93
N ALA A 38 30.63 18.15 -10.54
CA ALA A 38 30.09 18.36 -11.89
C ALA A 38 29.15 19.57 -11.97
N ASN A 39 28.28 19.76 -10.97
CA ASN A 39 27.44 20.96 -10.88
C ASN A 39 28.25 22.25 -10.68
N THR A 40 29.36 22.18 -9.95
CA THR A 40 30.24 23.33 -9.72
C THR A 40 30.90 23.76 -11.02
N VAL A 41 31.51 22.83 -11.75
CA VAL A 41 32.07 23.09 -13.09
C VAL A 41 31.01 23.55 -14.08
N GLY A 42 29.80 22.97 -14.02
CA GLY A 42 28.67 23.36 -14.86
C GLY A 42 28.23 24.83 -14.71
N LYS A 43 28.54 25.50 -13.59
CA LYS A 43 28.24 26.94 -13.42
C LYS A 43 29.07 27.83 -14.34
N ALA A 44 30.21 27.34 -14.82
CA ALA A 44 31.11 28.04 -15.74
C ALA A 44 30.76 27.82 -17.22
N TRP A 45 29.82 26.92 -17.53
CA TRP A 45 29.55 26.45 -18.89
C TRP A 45 28.84 27.49 -19.75
N SER A 46 29.14 27.50 -21.05
CA SER A 46 28.57 28.34 -22.12
C SER A 46 27.05 28.21 -22.31
N ARG A 47 26.45 27.18 -21.71
CA ARG A 47 25.03 26.80 -21.84
C ARG A 47 24.61 26.34 -23.23
N SER A 48 25.55 26.02 -24.10
CA SER A 48 25.27 25.56 -25.46
C SER A 48 25.74 24.14 -25.68
N TRP A 49 24.87 23.28 -26.22
CA TRP A 49 25.20 21.90 -26.59
C TRP A 49 25.74 21.80 -28.03
N LEU A 50 25.88 22.92 -28.73
CA LEU A 50 26.17 22.95 -30.16
C LEU A 50 27.68 22.85 -30.41
N GLY A 51 28.12 21.81 -31.10
CA GLY A 51 29.50 21.58 -31.49
C GLY A 51 30.48 21.71 -30.34
N TYR A 52 31.58 22.40 -30.59
CA TYR A 52 32.60 22.72 -29.61
C TYR A 52 32.09 23.60 -28.47
N HIS A 53 30.96 24.33 -28.63
CA HIS A 53 30.40 25.13 -27.54
C HIS A 53 30.05 24.27 -26.31
N ALA A 54 29.74 22.98 -26.52
CA ALA A 54 29.51 22.02 -25.44
C ALA A 54 30.71 21.88 -24.49
N CYS A 55 31.90 22.21 -24.97
CA CYS A 55 33.16 22.18 -24.25
C CYS A 55 33.69 23.58 -23.89
N VAL A 56 32.90 24.64 -24.07
CA VAL A 56 33.27 26.00 -23.70
C VAL A 56 32.85 26.30 -22.26
N TYR A 57 33.83 26.70 -21.45
CA TYR A 57 33.64 27.13 -20.06
C TYR A 57 34.39 28.44 -19.84
N TYR A 58 33.97 29.19 -18.83
CA TYR A 58 34.74 30.33 -18.36
C TYR A 58 36.10 29.88 -17.81
N ASN A 59 37.11 30.74 -17.94
CA ASN A 59 38.48 30.42 -17.58
C ASN A 59 38.58 29.84 -16.15
N ASN A 60 39.41 28.81 -15.97
CA ASN A 60 39.59 28.05 -14.72
C ASN A 60 38.29 27.50 -14.10
N PHE A 61 37.22 27.32 -14.89
CA PHE A 61 35.90 26.90 -14.42
C PHE A 61 35.29 27.84 -13.36
N GLU A 62 35.65 29.12 -13.39
CA GLU A 62 35.05 30.14 -12.52
C GLU A 62 33.63 30.50 -12.97
N VAL A 63 32.81 31.00 -12.05
CA VAL A 63 31.49 31.50 -12.41
C VAL A 63 31.65 32.81 -13.21
N PRO A 64 31.05 32.94 -14.41
CA PRO A 64 31.20 34.15 -15.21
C PRO A 64 30.74 35.37 -14.42
N PRO A 65 31.56 36.44 -14.32
CA PRO A 65 31.19 37.65 -13.61
C PRO A 65 30.07 38.41 -14.36
N PRO A 66 29.35 39.32 -13.70
CA PRO A 66 28.37 40.17 -14.37
C PRO A 66 28.98 40.88 -15.60
N GLY A 67 28.30 40.80 -16.74
CA GLY A 67 28.75 41.34 -18.01
C GLY A 67 29.56 40.38 -18.88
N ALA A 68 30.07 39.27 -18.33
CA ALA A 68 30.60 38.18 -19.15
C ALA A 68 29.46 37.35 -19.75
N HIS A 69 29.56 37.03 -21.04
CA HIS A 69 28.54 36.29 -21.77
C HIS A 69 29.16 35.55 -22.95
N PHE A 70 28.79 34.27 -23.11
CA PHE A 70 29.11 33.50 -24.30
C PHE A 70 27.98 33.63 -25.32
N SER A 71 28.31 34.15 -26.51
CA SER A 71 27.34 34.31 -27.59
C SER A 71 27.14 33.00 -28.34
N GLN A 72 26.00 32.32 -28.11
CA GLN A 72 25.69 31.09 -28.85
C GLN A 72 25.44 31.34 -30.35
N GLU A 73 25.12 32.58 -30.74
CA GLU A 73 24.98 32.97 -32.14
C GLU A 73 26.33 33.11 -32.83
N TRP A 74 27.32 33.70 -32.16
CA TRP A 74 28.61 34.08 -32.76
C TRP A 74 29.81 33.25 -32.27
N GLY A 75 29.58 32.27 -31.40
CA GLY A 75 30.63 31.40 -30.86
C GLY A 75 31.70 32.20 -30.10
N MET A 76 32.97 31.88 -30.32
CA MET A 76 34.12 32.57 -29.69
C MET A 76 34.47 33.92 -30.33
N GLU A 77 33.73 34.39 -31.35
CA GLU A 77 34.03 35.67 -32.00
C GLU A 77 33.81 36.87 -31.07
N LYS A 78 34.77 37.80 -31.10
CA LYS A 78 34.66 39.11 -30.45
C LYS A 78 34.20 40.14 -31.49
N LEU A 79 32.98 40.63 -31.35
CA LEU A 79 32.41 41.63 -32.27
C LEU A 79 32.48 43.04 -31.68
N LEU A 80 32.79 44.01 -32.55
CA LEU A 80 32.81 45.43 -32.18
C LEU A 80 31.43 45.98 -31.78
N SER A 81 30.34 45.34 -32.22
CA SER A 81 28.97 45.72 -31.87
C SER A 81 28.57 45.34 -30.44
N GLY A 82 29.36 44.50 -29.76
CA GLY A 82 29.04 43.95 -28.45
C GLY A 82 28.17 42.69 -28.47
N ASP A 83 27.71 42.22 -29.65
CA ASP A 83 26.87 41.02 -29.79
C ASP A 83 27.66 39.70 -29.72
N GLY A 84 29.00 39.79 -29.76
CA GLY A 84 29.92 38.66 -29.67
C GLY A 84 30.15 38.16 -28.25
N THR A 85 31.08 37.23 -28.09
CA THR A 85 31.46 36.71 -26.76
C THR A 85 32.27 37.73 -25.98
N ILE A 86 31.89 37.96 -24.72
CA ILE A 86 32.49 38.91 -23.79
C ILE A 86 33.02 38.15 -22.56
N GLY A 87 34.28 38.44 -22.21
CA GLY A 87 34.99 37.81 -21.08
C GLY A 87 35.92 36.67 -21.52
N ASP A 88 36.50 36.00 -20.52
CA ASP A 88 37.56 35.00 -20.69
C ASP A 88 36.98 33.60 -20.83
N TRP A 89 36.27 33.36 -21.93
CA TRP A 89 35.76 32.03 -22.28
C TRP A 89 36.86 31.20 -22.94
N CYS A 90 36.91 29.91 -22.65
CA CYS A 90 37.88 28.97 -23.19
C CYS A 90 37.20 27.68 -23.62
N GLU A 91 37.63 27.15 -24.76
CA GLU A 91 37.33 25.77 -25.15
C GLU A 91 38.28 24.83 -24.40
N TYR A 92 37.74 23.77 -23.80
CA TYR A 92 38.52 22.74 -23.11
C TYR A 92 38.41 21.41 -23.83
N ASN A 93 39.43 20.56 -23.69
CA ASN A 93 39.29 19.16 -24.08
C ASN A 93 38.25 18.47 -23.19
N ASN A 94 37.43 17.58 -23.77
CA ASN A 94 36.41 16.84 -23.03
C ASN A 94 36.99 16.07 -21.83
N ASP A 95 38.07 15.32 -22.06
CA ASP A 95 38.70 14.47 -21.05
C ASP A 95 39.29 15.32 -19.91
N ASP A 96 39.85 16.49 -20.21
CA ASP A 96 40.40 17.39 -19.20
C ASP A 96 39.31 17.94 -18.26
N VAL A 97 38.13 18.25 -18.80
CA VAL A 97 36.99 18.69 -17.97
C VAL A 97 36.50 17.54 -17.10
N VAL A 98 36.37 16.33 -17.64
CA VAL A 98 35.98 15.14 -16.86
C VAL A 98 37.00 14.87 -15.75
N ASN A 99 38.30 14.85 -16.08
CA ASN A 99 39.37 14.65 -15.11
C ASN A 99 39.39 15.75 -14.03
N THR A 100 39.13 17.01 -14.40
CA THR A 100 39.00 18.11 -13.44
C THR A 100 37.83 17.88 -12.48
N ILE A 101 36.68 17.43 -12.98
CA ILE A 101 35.51 17.10 -12.13
C ILE A 101 35.85 15.95 -11.16
N HIS A 102 36.50 14.89 -11.64
CA HIS A 102 36.93 13.78 -10.80
C HIS A 102 37.93 14.24 -9.73
N ALA A 103 38.92 15.05 -10.09
CA ALA A 103 39.90 15.60 -9.15
C ALA A 103 39.23 16.48 -8.08
N LEU A 104 38.30 17.36 -8.47
CA LEU A 104 37.51 18.19 -7.56
C LEU A 104 36.65 17.35 -6.60
N ALA A 105 36.18 16.19 -7.04
CA ALA A 105 35.43 15.25 -6.21
C ALA A 105 36.34 14.36 -5.33
N GLY A 106 37.67 14.52 -5.39
CA GLY A 106 38.62 13.69 -4.64
C GLY A 106 38.88 12.31 -5.27
N ASN A 107 38.67 12.17 -6.58
CA ASN A 107 38.81 10.94 -7.37
C ASN A 107 38.08 9.74 -6.74
N PRO A 108 36.74 9.84 -6.56
CA PRO A 108 35.98 8.82 -5.88
C PRO A 108 36.01 7.49 -6.65
N ASN A 109 36.15 6.37 -5.93
CA ASN A 109 35.97 5.04 -6.51
C ASN A 109 34.46 4.73 -6.65
N LEU A 110 34.03 4.40 -7.87
CA LEU A 110 32.64 4.08 -8.20
C LEU A 110 32.37 2.58 -8.39
N ASP A 111 33.34 1.70 -8.18
CA ASP A 111 33.20 0.27 -8.49
C ASP A 111 32.07 -0.39 -7.69
N SER A 112 32.01 -0.15 -6.37
CA SER A 112 30.91 -0.65 -5.53
C SER A 112 29.55 -0.08 -5.95
N VAL A 113 29.52 1.16 -6.44
CA VAL A 113 28.29 1.80 -6.93
C VAL A 113 27.82 1.15 -8.23
N ARG A 114 28.74 0.92 -9.18
CA ARG A 114 28.47 0.24 -10.45
C ARG A 114 27.98 -1.19 -10.22
N GLU A 115 28.64 -1.92 -9.33
CA GLU A 115 28.24 -3.28 -8.96
C GLU A 115 26.82 -3.31 -8.36
N LEU A 116 26.52 -2.40 -7.42
CA LEU A 116 25.19 -2.30 -6.83
C LEU A 116 24.13 -1.94 -7.89
N SER A 117 24.41 -0.96 -8.74
CA SER A 117 23.51 -0.52 -9.81
C SER A 117 23.16 -1.66 -10.77
N GLU A 118 24.15 -2.45 -11.20
CA GLU A 118 23.92 -3.60 -12.08
C GLU A 118 23.12 -4.71 -11.38
N LYS A 119 23.44 -5.04 -10.12
CA LYS A 119 22.65 -6.00 -9.34
C LYS A 119 21.20 -5.53 -9.17
N ALA A 120 21.00 -4.26 -8.84
CA ALA A 120 19.68 -3.66 -8.66
C ALA A 120 18.88 -3.67 -9.97
N LYS A 121 19.52 -3.35 -11.10
CA LYS A 121 18.88 -3.35 -12.42
C LYS A 121 18.41 -4.75 -12.83
N ASN A 122 19.25 -5.77 -12.66
CA ASN A 122 18.90 -7.16 -12.98
C ASN A 122 17.76 -7.68 -12.07
N ALA A 123 17.82 -7.34 -10.78
CA ALA A 123 16.76 -7.70 -9.85
C ALA A 123 15.45 -6.98 -10.19
N LEU A 124 15.50 -5.67 -10.49
CA LEU A 124 14.33 -4.89 -10.88
C LEU A 124 13.64 -5.48 -12.11
N ASP A 125 14.41 -5.85 -13.15
CA ASP A 125 13.87 -6.42 -14.39
C ASP A 125 13.11 -7.73 -14.10
N THR A 126 13.76 -8.63 -13.34
CA THR A 126 13.18 -9.92 -12.93
C THR A 126 11.91 -9.73 -12.10
N GLU A 127 11.99 -8.96 -11.01
CA GLU A 127 10.89 -8.80 -10.07
C GLU A 127 9.74 -7.98 -10.66
N LYS A 128 10.02 -7.02 -11.56
CA LYS A 128 8.97 -6.27 -12.26
C LYS A 128 8.08 -7.21 -13.06
N HIS A 129 8.66 -8.17 -13.79
CA HIS A 129 7.90 -9.16 -14.55
C HIS A 129 7.04 -10.04 -13.64
N GLU A 130 7.60 -10.50 -12.52
CA GLU A 130 6.88 -11.34 -11.56
C GLU A 130 5.69 -10.59 -10.93
N VAL A 131 5.93 -9.36 -10.46
CA VAL A 131 4.88 -8.50 -9.90
C VAL A 131 3.75 -8.28 -10.92
N LEU A 132 4.07 -7.97 -12.17
CA LEU A 132 3.06 -7.77 -13.21
C LEU A 132 2.23 -9.04 -13.44
N SER A 133 2.86 -10.22 -13.39
CA SER A 133 2.19 -11.52 -13.48
C SER A 133 1.21 -11.73 -12.31
N ILE A 134 1.66 -11.51 -11.07
CA ILE A 134 0.83 -11.65 -9.86
C ILE A 134 -0.35 -10.67 -9.88
N LEU A 135 -0.13 -9.39 -10.21
CA LEU A 135 -1.19 -8.39 -10.26
C LEU A 135 -2.20 -8.69 -11.37
N SER A 136 -1.74 -9.14 -12.54
CA SER A 136 -2.63 -9.57 -13.63
C SER A 136 -3.49 -10.77 -13.25
N THR A 137 -2.89 -11.77 -12.59
CA THR A 137 -3.59 -12.95 -12.06
C THR A 137 -4.60 -12.59 -10.97
N THR A 138 -4.32 -11.55 -10.20
CA THR A 138 -5.23 -11.06 -9.17
C THR A 138 -6.44 -10.38 -9.81
N LEU A 139 -6.20 -9.50 -10.79
CA LEU A 139 -7.25 -8.76 -11.51
C LEU A 139 -8.16 -9.69 -12.32
N SER A 140 -7.62 -10.78 -12.88
CA SER A 140 -8.43 -11.76 -13.63
C SER A 140 -9.39 -12.54 -12.73
N LYS A 141 -9.01 -12.78 -11.46
CA LYS A 141 -9.89 -13.44 -10.47
C LYS A 141 -10.95 -12.49 -9.94
N LYS A 142 -10.59 -11.23 -9.70
CA LYS A 142 -11.50 -10.23 -9.17
C LYS A 142 -11.07 -8.83 -9.61
N PRO A 143 -11.93 -8.09 -10.34
CA PRO A 143 -11.66 -6.69 -10.67
C PRO A 143 -11.46 -5.85 -9.40
N ASP A 144 -10.36 -5.11 -9.37
CA ASP A 144 -10.00 -4.23 -8.25
C ASP A 144 -9.28 -3.00 -8.82
N SER A 145 -9.94 -1.84 -8.78
CA SER A 145 -9.41 -0.59 -9.35
C SER A 145 -8.13 -0.14 -8.67
N PHE A 146 -7.96 -0.41 -7.38
CA PHE A 146 -6.75 -0.08 -6.64
C PHE A 146 -5.57 -0.92 -7.14
N ILE A 147 -5.76 -2.23 -7.31
CA ILE A 147 -4.73 -3.12 -7.87
C ILE A 147 -4.43 -2.77 -9.33
N SER A 148 -5.43 -2.38 -10.12
CA SER A 148 -5.24 -1.92 -11.50
C SER A 148 -4.32 -0.69 -11.56
N ASN A 149 -4.58 0.32 -10.73
CA ASN A 149 -3.74 1.52 -10.70
C ASN A 149 -2.29 1.20 -10.28
N LEU A 150 -2.10 0.30 -9.30
CA LEU A 150 -0.76 -0.12 -8.89
C LEU A 150 -0.03 -0.89 -10.00
N LYS A 151 -0.74 -1.73 -10.77
CA LYS A 151 -0.16 -2.42 -11.94
C LYS A 151 0.34 -1.41 -12.97
N ASP A 152 -0.45 -0.38 -13.29
CA ASP A 152 -0.04 0.68 -14.22
C ASP A 152 1.19 1.45 -13.72
N ASP A 153 1.27 1.69 -12.40
CA ASP A 153 2.44 2.32 -11.79
C ASP A 153 3.70 1.45 -11.95
N VAL A 154 3.58 0.12 -11.77
CA VAL A 154 4.68 -0.83 -12.02
C VAL A 154 5.10 -0.82 -13.48
N GLU A 155 4.17 -0.83 -14.44
CA GLU A 155 4.48 -0.81 -15.87
C GLU A 155 5.32 0.41 -16.26
N LYS A 156 4.99 1.58 -15.68
CA LYS A 156 5.68 2.85 -15.93
C LYS A 156 7.06 2.95 -15.27
N LEU A 157 7.42 2.06 -14.34
CA LEU A 157 8.75 2.06 -13.73
C LEU A 157 9.80 1.64 -14.75
N ASN A 158 10.64 2.58 -15.17
CA ASN A 158 11.71 2.31 -16.13
C ASN A 158 13.04 2.82 -15.59
N CYS A 159 14.00 1.90 -15.45
CA CYS A 159 15.37 2.23 -15.12
C CYS A 159 16.03 2.89 -16.34
N ARG A 160 16.38 4.18 -16.23
CA ARG A 160 16.97 4.93 -17.34
C ARG A 160 18.47 4.67 -17.45
N SER A 161 18.93 4.35 -18.65
CA SER A 161 20.37 4.34 -18.97
C SER A 161 20.94 5.74 -19.04
N GLN A 162 22.26 5.88 -18.94
CA GLN A 162 22.96 7.16 -19.11
C GLN A 162 22.59 7.84 -20.43
N SER A 163 22.56 7.09 -21.53
CA SER A 163 22.13 7.60 -22.84
C SER A 163 20.70 8.15 -22.84
N GLN A 164 19.78 7.50 -22.14
CA GLN A 164 18.40 7.99 -21.99
C GLN A 164 18.32 9.24 -21.12
N VAL A 165 19.17 9.35 -20.07
CA VAL A 165 19.28 10.56 -19.25
C VAL A 165 19.80 11.73 -20.08
N ILE A 166 20.89 11.52 -20.84
CA ILE A 166 21.45 12.51 -21.77
C ILE A 166 20.39 12.97 -22.78
N LYS A 167 19.67 12.02 -23.39
CA LYS A 167 18.60 12.33 -24.35
C LYS A 167 17.49 13.18 -23.73
N ALA A 168 17.16 12.97 -22.45
CA ALA A 168 16.16 13.74 -21.73
C ALA A 168 16.65 15.16 -21.35
N MET A 169 17.95 15.33 -21.15
CA MET A 169 18.58 16.63 -20.83
C MET A 169 18.90 17.46 -22.07
N ARG A 170 19.08 16.81 -23.22
CA ARG A 170 19.42 17.47 -24.48
C ARG A 170 18.28 18.40 -24.90
N PRO A 171 18.57 19.66 -25.27
CA PRO A 171 17.56 20.58 -25.76
C PRO A 171 16.89 20.05 -27.02
N SER A 172 15.58 20.29 -27.13
CA SER A 172 14.77 20.01 -28.32
C SER A 172 14.46 21.30 -29.06
N GLY A 173 14.33 21.21 -30.39
CA GLY A 173 13.99 22.35 -31.24
C GLY A 173 15.12 22.79 -32.18
N ARG A 174 14.82 23.81 -32.98
CA ARG A 174 15.75 24.37 -33.97
C ARG A 174 16.69 25.36 -33.29
N VAL A 175 17.99 25.09 -33.36
CA VAL A 175 19.03 26.03 -32.94
C VAL A 175 19.42 26.89 -34.14
N ILE A 176 19.50 28.20 -33.94
CA ILE A 176 19.97 29.16 -34.94
C ILE A 176 21.29 29.72 -34.40
N SER A 177 22.36 29.52 -35.15
CA SER A 177 23.68 30.07 -34.85
C SER A 177 24.37 30.46 -36.16
N ARG A 178 25.16 31.52 -36.12
CA ARG A 178 26.02 31.98 -37.23
C ARG A 178 27.43 31.37 -37.13
N ASP A 179 27.77 30.74 -36.02
CA ASP A 179 28.96 29.89 -35.93
C ASP A 179 28.75 28.59 -36.73
N SER A 180 29.17 28.64 -37.99
CA SER A 180 29.05 27.52 -38.93
C SER A 180 29.82 26.26 -38.49
N LEU A 181 30.91 26.41 -37.74
CA LEU A 181 31.67 25.27 -37.23
C LEU A 181 30.86 24.52 -36.17
N ALA A 182 30.30 25.24 -35.20
CA ALA A 182 29.45 24.64 -34.18
C ALA A 182 28.20 23.99 -34.80
N VAL A 183 27.56 24.66 -35.76
CA VAL A 183 26.37 24.13 -36.47
C VAL A 183 26.68 22.83 -37.19
N THR A 184 27.80 22.75 -37.91
CA THR A 184 28.18 21.56 -38.70
C THR A 184 28.55 20.37 -37.84
N GLN A 185 29.13 20.60 -36.66
CA GLN A 185 29.40 19.55 -35.65
C GLN A 185 28.12 19.01 -35.01
N GLY A 186 27.03 19.77 -35.00
CA GLY A 186 25.75 19.35 -34.45
C GLY A 186 25.77 19.29 -32.93
N PHE A 187 24.88 18.52 -32.30
CA PHE A 187 24.79 18.49 -30.84
C PHE A 187 25.77 17.52 -30.20
N HIS A 188 26.56 18.02 -29.26
CA HIS A 188 27.45 17.24 -28.40
C HIS A 188 27.00 17.32 -26.93
N THR A 189 27.29 16.27 -26.17
CA THR A 189 27.00 16.24 -24.72
C THR A 189 28.10 17.00 -23.98
N PRO A 190 27.76 18.04 -23.20
CA PRO A 190 28.75 18.75 -22.39
C PRO A 190 29.42 17.81 -21.37
N PRO A 191 30.74 17.90 -21.14
CA PRO A 191 31.46 17.00 -20.24
C PRO A 191 30.86 16.90 -18.82
N HIS A 192 30.47 18.02 -18.21
CA HIS A 192 29.84 18.00 -16.88
C HIS A 192 28.46 17.32 -16.89
N ILE A 193 27.70 17.41 -17.99
CA ILE A 193 26.43 16.68 -18.16
C ILE A 193 26.69 15.19 -18.35
N LEU A 194 27.77 14.80 -19.04
CA LEU A 194 28.17 13.40 -19.17
C LEU A 194 28.37 12.77 -17.79
N VAL A 195 29.12 13.44 -16.90
CA VAL A 195 29.33 12.99 -15.51
C VAL A 195 28.02 12.98 -14.70
N LEU A 196 27.23 14.06 -14.76
CA LEU A 196 25.93 14.11 -14.06
C LEU A 196 24.98 13.00 -14.52
N SER A 197 24.96 12.70 -15.80
CA SER A 197 24.12 11.64 -16.35
C SER A 197 24.56 10.25 -15.90
N GLU A 198 25.86 10.02 -15.69
CA GLU A 198 26.37 8.78 -15.08
C GLU A 198 25.90 8.66 -13.64
N VAL A 199 26.08 9.71 -12.83
CA VAL A 199 25.63 9.74 -11.44
C VAL A 199 24.12 9.43 -11.34
N ILE A 200 23.31 10.08 -12.18
CA ILE A 200 21.86 9.85 -12.21
C ILE A 200 21.54 8.42 -12.63
N ALA A 201 22.21 7.88 -13.65
CA ALA A 201 21.98 6.52 -14.13
C ALA A 201 22.33 5.47 -13.06
N LEU A 202 23.46 5.64 -12.37
CA LEU A 202 23.90 4.76 -11.28
C LEU A 202 22.94 4.77 -10.08
N GLN A 203 22.32 5.92 -9.79
CA GLN A 203 21.31 6.03 -8.73
C GLN A 203 19.92 5.55 -9.18
N ASN A 204 19.67 5.48 -10.49
CA ASN A 204 18.34 5.23 -11.02
C ASN A 204 17.81 3.84 -10.66
N ALA A 205 18.67 2.83 -10.78
CA ALA A 205 18.29 1.43 -10.55
C ALA A 205 17.79 1.21 -9.11
N THR A 206 18.55 1.66 -8.11
CA THR A 206 18.19 1.53 -6.69
C THR A 206 16.99 2.40 -6.32
N SER A 207 16.85 3.59 -6.91
CA SER A 207 15.64 4.41 -6.76
C SER A 207 14.39 3.73 -7.34
N CYS A 208 14.53 3.02 -8.47
CA CYS A 208 13.44 2.22 -9.03
C CYS A 208 13.08 1.03 -8.15
N CYS A 209 14.07 0.34 -7.55
CA CYS A 209 13.81 -0.71 -6.55
C CYS A 209 13.03 -0.16 -5.35
N GLU A 210 13.39 1.01 -4.83
CA GLU A 210 12.67 1.67 -3.73
C GLU A 210 11.21 2.00 -4.11
N LYS A 211 10.98 2.46 -5.34
CA LYS A 211 9.61 2.73 -5.82
C LYS A 211 8.81 1.43 -5.99
N LEU A 212 9.43 0.40 -6.56
CA LEU A 212 8.80 -0.91 -6.72
C LEU A 212 8.43 -1.50 -5.35
N SER A 213 9.33 -1.45 -4.37
CA SER A 213 9.05 -1.97 -3.02
C SER A 213 7.82 -1.29 -2.40
N LYS A 214 7.69 0.03 -2.50
CA LYS A 214 6.54 0.79 -2.00
C LYS A 214 5.23 0.39 -2.69
N ILE A 215 5.25 0.27 -4.02
CA ILE A 215 4.06 -0.11 -4.80
C ILE A 215 3.62 -1.54 -4.45
N VAL A 216 4.58 -2.47 -4.44
CA VAL A 216 4.35 -3.90 -4.19
C VAL A 216 3.91 -4.14 -2.75
N ARG A 217 4.51 -3.46 -1.76
CA ARG A 217 4.09 -3.53 -0.35
C ARG A 217 2.64 -3.11 -0.16
N ARG A 218 2.19 -2.05 -0.87
CA ARG A 218 0.79 -1.60 -0.87
C ARG A 218 -0.13 -2.66 -1.48
N ALA A 219 0.25 -3.27 -2.60
CA ALA A 219 -0.51 -4.35 -3.22
C ALA A 219 -0.62 -5.57 -2.29
N GLY A 220 0.50 -6.09 -1.80
CA GLY A 220 0.55 -7.23 -0.88
C GLY A 220 -0.29 -6.99 0.38
N SER A 221 -0.15 -5.83 1.02
CA SER A 221 -0.94 -5.48 2.20
C SER A 221 -2.45 -5.40 1.93
N HIS A 222 -2.84 -4.94 0.74
CA HIS A 222 -4.25 -4.88 0.33
C HIS A 222 -4.84 -6.28 0.14
N LEU A 223 -4.11 -7.17 -0.54
CA LEU A 223 -4.53 -8.56 -0.72
C LEU A 223 -4.56 -9.34 0.59
N ALA A 224 -3.62 -9.08 1.50
CA ALA A 224 -3.63 -9.65 2.84
C ALA A 224 -4.90 -9.27 3.62
N ARG A 225 -5.29 -7.98 3.59
CA ARG A 225 -6.52 -7.49 4.22
C ARG A 225 -7.77 -8.11 3.61
N GLN A 226 -7.83 -8.24 2.28
CA GLN A 226 -8.96 -8.89 1.61
C GLN A 226 -9.08 -10.36 1.99
N THR A 227 -7.95 -11.07 2.07
CA THR A 227 -7.92 -12.48 2.47
C THR A 227 -8.40 -12.65 3.91
N ARG A 228 -7.92 -11.83 4.85
CA ARG A 228 -8.40 -11.83 6.25
C ARG A 228 -9.90 -11.52 6.36
N ARG A 229 -10.39 -10.54 5.59
CA ARG A 229 -11.83 -10.20 5.57
C ARG A 229 -12.66 -11.36 5.03
N SER A 230 -12.19 -12.03 3.98
CA SER A 230 -12.87 -13.19 3.40
C SER A 230 -12.84 -14.41 4.31
N ALA A 231 -11.77 -14.61 5.07
CA ALA A 231 -11.69 -15.68 6.07
C ALA A 231 -12.69 -15.41 7.21
N ARG A 232 -12.68 -14.18 7.75
CA ARG A 232 -13.64 -13.77 8.79
C ARG A 232 -15.10 -13.85 8.33
N SER A 233 -15.41 -13.53 7.07
CA SER A 233 -16.78 -13.69 6.56
C SER A 233 -17.18 -15.14 6.33
N LYS A 234 -16.22 -16.05 6.09
CA LYS A 234 -16.49 -17.49 5.99
C LYS A 234 -16.64 -18.18 7.33
N GLU A 235 -16.03 -17.65 8.39
CA GLU A 235 -16.17 -18.15 9.76
C GLU A 235 -17.51 -17.81 10.41
N ILE A 236 -18.25 -16.85 9.86
CA ILE A 236 -19.58 -16.49 10.34
C ILE A 236 -20.59 -17.30 9.53
N GLY A 237 -21.35 -18.17 10.19
CA GLY A 237 -22.38 -18.99 9.55
C GLY A 237 -23.62 -18.21 9.15
N THR A 238 -24.71 -18.91 8.83
CA THR A 238 -25.96 -18.31 8.31
C THR A 238 -27.14 -18.38 9.27
N ASN A 239 -27.04 -19.16 10.36
CA ASN A 239 -28.19 -19.47 11.21
C ASN A 239 -28.36 -18.46 12.34
N VAL A 240 -29.60 -18.27 12.79
CA VAL A 240 -29.92 -17.59 14.04
C VAL A 240 -29.93 -18.61 15.17
N PHE A 241 -28.93 -18.57 16.05
CA PHE A 241 -28.91 -19.41 17.24
C PHE A 241 -29.85 -18.85 18.31
N ILE A 242 -30.61 -19.73 18.97
CA ILE A 242 -31.49 -19.38 20.08
C ILE A 242 -31.06 -20.17 21.32
N GLY A 243 -30.39 -19.50 22.26
CA GLY A 243 -30.05 -20.04 23.57
C GLY A 243 -31.18 -19.77 24.55
N HIS A 244 -31.56 -20.74 25.38
CA HIS A 244 -32.74 -20.58 26.25
C HIS A 244 -32.73 -21.50 27.48
N GLY A 245 -33.50 -21.11 28.50
CA GLY A 245 -33.78 -21.89 29.71
C GLY A 245 -34.86 -22.96 29.53
N ARG A 246 -35.58 -23.31 30.60
CA ARG A 246 -36.73 -24.24 30.54
C ARG A 246 -38.01 -23.58 30.02
N SER A 247 -38.11 -22.27 30.17
CA SER A 247 -39.31 -21.50 29.85
C SER A 247 -39.65 -21.62 28.37
N ALA A 248 -40.93 -21.70 28.03
CA ALA A 248 -41.36 -21.90 26.65
C ALA A 248 -41.36 -20.62 25.79
N VAL A 249 -41.09 -19.45 26.38
CA VAL A 249 -41.17 -18.14 25.67
C VAL A 249 -40.21 -18.06 24.48
N TRP A 250 -39.08 -18.75 24.50
CA TRP A 250 -38.16 -18.76 23.34
C TRP A 250 -38.82 -19.29 22.06
N LYS A 251 -39.88 -20.11 22.17
CA LYS A 251 -40.62 -20.64 21.01
C LYS A 251 -41.27 -19.52 20.22
N ASP A 252 -41.73 -18.45 20.88
CA ASP A 252 -42.26 -17.27 20.18
C ASP A 252 -41.17 -16.59 19.33
N VAL A 253 -39.93 -16.51 19.83
CA VAL A 253 -38.77 -15.96 19.08
C VAL A 253 -38.43 -16.86 17.89
N LYS A 254 -38.43 -18.17 18.11
CA LYS A 254 -38.22 -19.18 17.06
C LYS A 254 -39.27 -19.08 15.95
N ASP A 255 -40.56 -19.02 16.31
CA ASP A 255 -41.66 -18.86 15.36
C ASP A 255 -41.58 -17.52 14.63
N PHE A 256 -41.16 -16.44 15.30
CA PHE A 256 -40.92 -15.15 14.66
C PHE A 256 -39.80 -15.22 13.61
N ILE A 257 -38.65 -15.79 13.95
CA ILE A 257 -37.49 -15.93 13.05
C ILE A 257 -37.85 -16.84 11.86
N GLN A 258 -38.48 -17.98 12.13
CA GLN A 258 -38.80 -18.96 11.10
C GLN A 258 -39.97 -18.51 10.21
N ASP A 259 -41.11 -18.19 10.81
CA ASP A 259 -42.36 -18.06 10.06
C ASP A 259 -42.57 -16.64 9.53
N ARG A 260 -42.09 -15.61 10.25
CA ARG A 260 -42.23 -14.21 9.81
C ARG A 260 -41.01 -13.69 9.05
N LEU A 261 -39.80 -14.12 9.40
CA LEU A 261 -38.57 -13.65 8.77
C LEU A 261 -37.96 -14.65 7.77
N SER A 262 -38.48 -15.89 7.71
CA SER A 262 -37.96 -16.96 6.83
C SER A 262 -36.46 -17.23 7.00
N LEU A 263 -35.91 -17.00 8.20
CA LEU A 263 -34.49 -17.22 8.50
C LEU A 263 -34.24 -18.62 9.06
N PRO A 264 -33.10 -19.26 8.72
CA PRO A 264 -32.71 -20.52 9.33
C PRO A 264 -32.33 -20.29 10.79
N TRP A 265 -32.71 -21.21 11.67
CA TRP A 265 -32.47 -21.11 13.10
C TRP A 265 -31.97 -22.43 13.68
N ASP A 266 -31.33 -22.35 14.84
CA ASP A 266 -30.87 -23.53 15.58
C ASP A 266 -31.06 -23.36 17.10
N GLU A 267 -31.32 -24.46 17.81
CA GLU A 267 -31.43 -24.51 19.27
C GLU A 267 -30.70 -25.73 19.84
N PHE A 268 -30.25 -25.61 21.09
CA PHE A 268 -29.47 -26.67 21.74
C PHE A 268 -30.27 -27.98 21.95
N ASN A 269 -31.60 -27.91 22.13
CA ASN A 269 -32.44 -29.06 22.49
C ASN A 269 -33.05 -29.85 21.33
N ARG A 270 -32.79 -29.50 20.07
CA ARG A 270 -33.19 -30.35 18.93
C ARG A 270 -32.56 -31.74 19.10
N VAL A 271 -33.18 -32.85 18.68
CA VAL A 271 -32.76 -34.21 19.08
C VAL A 271 -31.25 -34.47 18.81
N PRO A 272 -30.42 -34.79 19.82
CA PRO A 272 -29.02 -35.17 19.59
C PRO A 272 -28.96 -36.46 18.76
N VAL A 273 -28.16 -36.47 17.70
CA VAL A 273 -27.86 -37.70 16.98
C VAL A 273 -26.97 -38.58 17.87
N ALA A 274 -27.31 -39.86 18.01
CA ALA A 274 -26.54 -40.80 18.83
C ALA A 274 -25.06 -40.80 18.42
N GLY A 275 -24.16 -40.56 19.39
CA GLY A 275 -22.70 -40.55 19.17
C GLY A 275 -22.05 -39.16 19.14
N ILE A 276 -22.80 -38.07 19.11
CA ILE A 276 -22.26 -36.70 19.17
C ILE A 276 -22.28 -36.21 20.62
N THR A 277 -21.14 -35.71 21.13
CA THR A 277 -21.08 -35.12 22.47
C THR A 277 -21.73 -33.73 22.48
N ASN A 278 -22.27 -33.32 23.62
CA ASN A 278 -22.87 -31.99 23.79
C ASN A 278 -21.88 -30.86 23.44
N ILE A 279 -20.58 -31.06 23.67
CA ILE A 279 -19.53 -30.09 23.35
C ILE A 279 -19.32 -29.99 21.84
N ALA A 280 -19.23 -31.12 21.14
CA ALA A 280 -19.05 -31.14 19.69
C ALA A 280 -20.23 -30.44 18.98
N ARG A 281 -21.44 -30.72 19.43
CA ARG A 281 -22.64 -30.06 18.91
C ARG A 281 -22.64 -28.55 19.15
N LEU A 282 -22.30 -28.10 20.37
CA LEU A 282 -22.23 -26.68 20.66
C LEU A 282 -21.21 -25.96 19.78
N SER A 283 -20.08 -26.62 19.48
CA SER A 283 -19.08 -26.09 18.53
C SER A 283 -19.65 -25.96 17.11
N GLU A 284 -20.37 -26.97 16.61
CA GLU A 284 -21.00 -26.90 15.28
C GLU A 284 -22.01 -25.75 15.20
N MET A 285 -22.80 -25.54 16.26
CA MET A 285 -23.78 -24.45 16.32
C MET A 285 -23.10 -23.08 16.39
N LEU A 286 -21.98 -22.96 17.11
CA LEU A 286 -21.16 -21.74 17.16
C LEU A 286 -20.60 -21.38 15.78
N ASP A 287 -20.16 -22.37 15.01
CA ASP A 287 -19.64 -22.17 13.66
C ASP A 287 -20.74 -21.88 12.62
N ALA A 288 -21.94 -22.45 12.81
CA ALA A 288 -23.07 -22.26 11.91
C ALA A 288 -23.86 -20.96 12.16
N ALA A 289 -23.63 -20.27 13.28
CA ALA A 289 -24.40 -19.08 13.65
C ALA A 289 -23.89 -17.79 12.97
N ALA A 290 -24.82 -17.05 12.37
CA ALA A 290 -24.63 -15.66 11.94
C ALA A 290 -24.79 -14.67 13.10
N ILE A 291 -25.73 -14.99 14.00
CA ILE A 291 -26.16 -14.20 15.15
C ILE A 291 -26.76 -15.14 16.18
N ALA A 292 -26.77 -14.73 17.46
CA ALA A 292 -27.36 -15.46 18.56
C ALA A 292 -28.28 -14.56 19.38
N PHE A 293 -29.47 -15.08 19.71
CA PHE A 293 -30.39 -14.51 20.70
C PHE A 293 -30.46 -15.43 21.91
N LEU A 294 -30.24 -14.89 23.10
CA LEU A 294 -30.12 -15.67 24.32
C LEU A 294 -31.20 -15.25 25.32
N VAL A 295 -32.20 -16.10 25.46
CA VAL A 295 -33.40 -15.86 26.24
C VAL A 295 -33.16 -16.20 27.70
N MET A 296 -33.12 -15.17 28.53
CA MET A 296 -32.94 -15.24 29.97
C MET A 296 -34.26 -14.92 30.68
N THR A 297 -34.83 -15.91 31.35
CA THR A 297 -36.04 -15.81 32.18
C THR A 297 -35.70 -16.12 33.63
N GLY A 298 -36.47 -15.56 34.57
CA GLY A 298 -36.26 -15.75 36.01
C GLY A 298 -36.71 -17.14 36.47
N GLU A 299 -35.87 -18.16 36.28
CA GLU A 299 -36.21 -19.57 36.52
C GLU A 299 -35.63 -20.14 37.81
N ASP A 300 -34.43 -19.70 38.20
CA ASP A 300 -33.73 -20.22 39.38
C ASP A 300 -33.89 -19.22 40.53
N GLU A 301 -34.63 -19.62 41.57
CA GLU A 301 -34.80 -18.82 42.80
C GLU A 301 -33.57 -18.98 43.70
N GLN A 302 -32.97 -17.85 44.08
CA GLN A 302 -31.85 -17.79 44.99
C GLN A 302 -32.28 -17.82 46.45
N ALA A 303 -31.33 -18.10 47.34
CA ALA A 303 -31.55 -18.09 48.78
C ALA A 303 -31.98 -16.72 49.33
N ASP A 304 -31.77 -15.63 48.57
CA ASP A 304 -32.22 -14.27 48.90
C ASP A 304 -33.59 -13.90 48.29
N GLY A 305 -34.27 -14.85 47.64
CA GLY A 305 -35.59 -14.68 47.03
C GLY A 305 -35.57 -14.03 45.64
N LYS A 306 -34.39 -13.75 45.07
CA LYS A 306 -34.27 -13.23 43.71
C LYS A 306 -34.32 -14.34 42.67
N LEU A 307 -34.82 -14.00 41.48
CA LEU A 307 -34.90 -14.92 40.35
C LEU A 307 -33.76 -14.64 39.38
N GLN A 308 -32.96 -15.66 39.08
CA GLN A 308 -31.87 -15.59 38.11
C GLN A 308 -32.12 -16.45 36.87
N ALA A 309 -31.44 -16.06 35.79
CA ALA A 309 -31.40 -16.86 34.59
C ALA A 309 -30.60 -18.13 34.83
N ARG A 310 -30.95 -19.18 34.10
CA ARG A 310 -30.28 -20.46 34.24
C ARG A 310 -28.81 -20.38 33.84
N MET A 311 -27.93 -20.94 34.67
CA MET A 311 -26.46 -20.86 34.48
C MET A 311 -25.98 -21.36 33.10
N ASN A 312 -26.65 -22.34 32.49
CA ASN A 312 -26.28 -22.82 31.15
C ASN A 312 -26.44 -21.74 30.08
N VAL A 313 -27.50 -20.93 30.16
CA VAL A 313 -27.76 -19.84 29.21
C VAL A 313 -26.72 -18.74 29.37
N VAL A 314 -26.27 -18.48 30.59
CA VAL A 314 -25.17 -17.55 30.88
C VAL A 314 -23.86 -18.03 30.26
N HIS A 315 -23.58 -19.33 30.37
CA HIS A 315 -22.38 -19.92 29.78
C HIS A 315 -22.42 -19.87 28.25
N GLU A 316 -23.56 -20.20 27.64
CA GLU A 316 -23.79 -20.04 26.19
C GLU A 316 -23.63 -18.57 25.76
N ALA A 317 -24.09 -17.61 26.57
CA ALA A 317 -23.87 -16.18 26.31
C ALA A 317 -22.40 -15.81 26.22
N GLY A 318 -21.60 -16.26 27.18
CA GLY A 318 -20.16 -16.06 27.12
C GLY A 318 -19.53 -16.66 25.86
N LEU A 319 -19.92 -17.88 25.48
CA LEU A 319 -19.37 -18.58 24.31
C LEU A 319 -19.74 -17.89 22.99
N PHE A 320 -21.01 -17.53 22.78
CA PHE A 320 -21.45 -16.84 21.57
C PHE A 320 -20.93 -15.40 21.49
N GLN A 321 -20.81 -14.70 22.63
CA GLN A 321 -20.16 -13.39 22.66
C GLN A 321 -18.68 -13.49 22.31
N GLY A 322 -17.99 -14.55 22.76
CA GLY A 322 -16.60 -14.82 22.39
C GLY A 322 -16.42 -15.11 20.89
N ARG A 323 -17.35 -15.84 20.27
CA ARG A 323 -17.27 -16.23 18.84
C ARG A 323 -17.76 -15.13 17.89
N LEU A 324 -18.92 -14.54 18.15
CA LEU A 324 -19.62 -13.61 17.25
C LEU A 324 -19.39 -12.13 17.61
N GLY A 325 -18.97 -11.85 18.84
CA GLY A 325 -18.87 -10.50 19.38
C GLY A 325 -20.20 -9.96 19.91
N PHE A 326 -20.13 -8.89 20.71
CA PHE A 326 -21.29 -8.32 21.43
C PHE A 326 -22.39 -7.74 20.53
N THR A 327 -22.08 -7.36 19.29
CA THR A 327 -23.10 -6.86 18.36
C THR A 327 -23.95 -7.99 17.77
N ARG A 328 -23.50 -9.24 17.86
CA ARG A 328 -24.16 -10.40 17.24
C ARG A 328 -24.56 -11.50 18.22
N ALA A 329 -24.25 -11.35 19.51
CA ALA A 329 -24.74 -12.23 20.56
C ALA A 329 -25.55 -11.40 21.55
N ILE A 330 -26.86 -11.32 21.31
CA ILE A 330 -27.79 -10.44 22.01
C ILE A 330 -28.51 -11.19 23.12
N VAL A 331 -28.52 -10.59 24.31
CA VAL A 331 -29.24 -11.16 25.45
C VAL A 331 -30.64 -10.56 25.52
N LEU A 332 -31.66 -11.42 25.58
CA LEU A 332 -33.06 -11.06 25.79
C LEU A 332 -33.40 -11.35 27.24
N ILE A 333 -33.70 -10.33 28.06
CA ILE A 333 -33.92 -10.48 29.51
C ILE A 333 -35.36 -10.20 29.88
N GLU A 334 -35.99 -11.15 30.58
CA GLU A 334 -37.32 -11.00 31.14
C GLU A 334 -37.32 -10.05 32.35
N ASP A 335 -38.33 -9.16 32.43
CA ASP A 335 -38.52 -8.32 33.60
C ASP A 335 -38.71 -9.15 34.88
N GLY A 336 -37.93 -8.83 35.91
CA GLY A 336 -37.87 -9.57 37.17
C GLY A 336 -36.79 -10.66 37.22
N CYS A 337 -36.07 -10.91 36.12
CA CYS A 337 -34.82 -11.66 36.13
C CYS A 337 -33.65 -10.75 36.52
N GLU A 338 -32.86 -11.15 37.51
CA GLU A 338 -31.68 -10.41 37.93
C GLU A 338 -30.56 -10.52 36.88
N GLU A 339 -29.85 -9.40 36.66
CA GLU A 339 -28.68 -9.33 35.80
C GLU A 339 -27.46 -9.99 36.46
N PHE A 340 -26.59 -10.60 35.66
CA PHE A 340 -25.27 -11.01 36.14
C PHE A 340 -24.34 -9.80 36.16
N SER A 341 -23.49 -9.71 37.18
CA SER A 341 -22.60 -8.55 37.44
C SER A 341 -21.72 -8.12 36.26
N ASN A 342 -21.49 -9.01 35.28
CA ASN A 342 -20.65 -8.76 34.11
C ASN A 342 -21.40 -8.22 32.88
N ILE A 343 -22.73 -7.99 32.93
CA ILE A 343 -23.52 -7.54 31.76
C ILE A 343 -23.70 -6.01 31.66
N GLN A 344 -23.29 -5.24 32.69
CA GLN A 344 -23.41 -3.78 32.71
C GLN A 344 -22.56 -3.14 31.61
N GLY A 345 -23.21 -2.70 30.52
CA GLY A 345 -22.59 -2.09 29.35
C GLY A 345 -22.75 -2.86 28.03
N LEU A 346 -23.46 -3.99 28.05
CA LEU A 346 -23.69 -4.84 26.86
C LEU A 346 -25.08 -4.61 26.24
N GLY A 347 -25.20 -4.89 24.94
CA GLY A 347 -26.47 -4.81 24.21
C GLY A 347 -27.46 -5.86 24.73
N GLN A 348 -28.48 -5.40 25.44
CA GLN A 348 -29.57 -6.21 25.97
C GLN A 348 -30.90 -5.69 25.46
N ILE A 349 -31.84 -6.59 25.22
CA ILE A 349 -33.24 -6.26 24.94
C ILE A 349 -34.05 -6.78 26.10
N ARG A 350 -34.81 -5.91 26.77
CA ARG A 350 -35.67 -6.29 27.88
C ARG A 350 -37.08 -6.55 27.39
N PHE A 351 -37.75 -7.53 27.98
CA PHE A 351 -39.15 -7.82 27.65
C PHE A 351 -40.00 -8.06 28.90
N PRO A 352 -41.30 -7.67 28.87
CA PRO A 352 -42.19 -7.89 30.00
C PRO A 352 -42.37 -9.37 30.32
N LYS A 353 -42.63 -9.69 31.60
CA LYS A 353 -42.82 -11.06 32.07
C LYS A 353 -43.83 -11.83 31.20
N SER A 354 -43.39 -12.97 30.68
CA SER A 354 -44.15 -13.86 29.79
C SER A 354 -44.62 -13.23 28.46
N ASN A 355 -44.08 -12.09 28.05
CA ASN A 355 -44.44 -11.41 26.80
C ASN A 355 -43.21 -11.01 25.96
N ILE A 356 -42.46 -12.02 25.49
CA ILE A 356 -41.26 -11.79 24.66
C ILE A 356 -41.56 -11.15 23.30
N LYS A 357 -42.83 -11.19 22.85
CA LYS A 357 -43.27 -10.56 21.59
C LYS A 357 -43.02 -9.06 21.56
N ALA A 358 -42.96 -8.41 22.72
CA ALA A 358 -42.60 -7.00 22.84
C ALA A 358 -41.19 -6.69 22.28
N ALA A 359 -40.28 -7.67 22.29
CA ALA A 359 -38.91 -7.52 21.79
C ALA A 359 -38.76 -7.73 20.27
N PHE A 360 -39.81 -8.14 19.55
CA PHE A 360 -39.68 -8.55 18.14
C PHE A 360 -39.21 -7.45 17.21
N GLU A 361 -39.62 -6.21 17.45
CA GLU A 361 -39.21 -5.07 16.63
C GLU A 361 -37.72 -4.77 16.83
N GLU A 362 -37.23 -4.80 18.08
CA GLU A 362 -35.81 -4.64 18.38
C GLU A 362 -34.97 -5.79 17.81
N ILE A 363 -35.47 -7.03 17.89
CA ILE A 363 -34.85 -8.21 17.25
C ILE A 363 -34.72 -8.00 15.73
N ARG A 364 -35.78 -7.53 15.07
CA ARG A 364 -35.77 -7.21 13.63
C ARG A 364 -34.73 -6.14 13.31
N GLN A 365 -34.71 -5.03 14.05
CA GLN A 365 -33.75 -3.94 13.84
C GLN A 365 -32.30 -4.41 14.01
N VAL A 366 -32.03 -5.31 14.95
CA VAL A 366 -30.71 -5.93 15.10
C VAL A 366 -30.36 -6.77 13.85
N LEU A 367 -31.28 -7.59 13.37
CA LEU A 367 -31.07 -8.43 12.18
C LEU A 367 -30.80 -7.60 10.92
N GLU A 368 -31.55 -6.50 10.73
CA GLU A 368 -31.34 -5.54 9.64
C GLU A 368 -30.01 -4.80 9.77
N ARG A 369 -29.68 -4.32 10.98
CA ARG A 369 -28.38 -3.65 11.28
C ARG A 369 -27.20 -4.56 10.94
N GLU A 370 -27.29 -5.84 11.29
CA GLU A 370 -26.24 -6.83 11.03
C GLU A 370 -26.28 -7.41 9.61
N ARG A 371 -27.24 -6.95 8.77
CA ARG A 371 -27.46 -7.39 7.38
C ARG A 371 -27.73 -8.88 7.24
N ILE A 372 -28.49 -9.41 8.19
CA ILE A 372 -29.00 -10.80 8.17
C ILE A 372 -30.40 -10.82 7.55
N LEU A 373 -31.16 -9.74 7.72
CA LEU A 373 -32.41 -9.49 7.04
C LEU A 373 -32.22 -8.31 6.07
N ASP A 374 -32.72 -8.45 4.85
CA ASP A 374 -32.74 -7.34 3.88
C ASP A 374 -33.75 -6.28 4.33
N VAL A 375 -33.40 -5.00 4.13
CA VAL A 375 -34.31 -3.89 4.40
C VAL A 375 -35.26 -3.80 3.20
N ASP A 376 -36.54 -4.10 3.40
CA ASP A 376 -37.56 -3.80 2.40
C ASP A 376 -37.59 -2.28 2.20
N GLU A 377 -37.12 -1.79 1.04
CA GLU A 377 -37.38 -0.40 0.64
C GLU A 377 -38.90 -0.25 0.50
N PRO A 378 -39.52 0.75 1.16
CA PRO A 378 -40.94 0.98 0.99
C PRO A 378 -41.20 1.40 -0.46
N THR A 379 -41.89 0.54 -1.21
CA THR A 379 -42.44 0.82 -2.55
C THR A 379 -43.42 1.97 -2.56
#